data_AF-A0A9D6A1E9-F1
#
_entry.id   AF-A0A9D6A1E9-F1
#
_cell.length_a   1.000
_cell.length_b   1.000
_cell.length_c   1.000
_cell.angle_alpha   90.00
_cell.angle_beta   90.00
_cell.angle_gamma   90.00
#
_symmetry.space_group_name_H-M   'P 1'
#
loop_
_entity.id
_entity.type
_entity.pdbx_description
1 polymer ?
#
loop_
_entity_poly.entity_id
_entity_poly.type
_entity_poly.pdbx_seq_one_letter_code
_entity_poly.pdbx_strand_id
1 'polypeptide(L)'
;YRMRALRDIQLAFFADAGNIWTIRDYENQPQGVFDVKRFYREIALSSGMGLRWDFNYFVLRFDAGLKLYDPQVENGRPWVIGYQSPHELLAFHFAIGYPF
;
A
#
# COMPACT_ATOMS: atom_id res chain seq x y z
N TYR A 1 12.94 1.80 -1.46
CA TYR A 1 14.34 2.00 -1.04
C TYR A 1 14.61 1.29 0.28
N ARG A 2 15.80 0.69 0.48
CA ARG A 2 16.18 0.01 1.73
C ARG A 2 17.53 0.52 2.20
N MET A 3 17.64 0.79 3.49
CA MET A 3 18.87 1.23 4.13
C MET A 3 19.16 0.37 5.36
N ARG A 4 20.43 0.06 5.59
CA ARG A 4 20.88 -0.60 6.81
C ARG A 4 21.09 0.49 7.87
N ALA A 5 20.30 0.45 8.94
CA ALA A 5 20.42 1.43 10.03
C ALA A 5 21.41 0.95 11.08
N LEU A 6 21.31 -0.33 11.49
CA LEU A 6 22.22 -1.00 12.40
C LEU A 6 22.59 -2.38 11.83
N ARG A 7 23.48 -3.12 12.51
CA ARG A 7 23.93 -4.45 12.07
C ARG A 7 22.76 -5.38 11.76
N ASP A 8 21.76 -5.39 12.64
CA ASP A 8 20.64 -6.33 12.58
C ASP A 8 19.32 -5.63 12.20
N ILE A 9 19.33 -4.31 11.98
CA ILE A 9 18.14 -3.51 11.68
C ILE A 9 18.25 -2.87 10.30
N GLN A 10 17.23 -3.10 9.48
CA GLN A 10 17.07 -2.52 8.14
C GLN A 10 15.79 -1.69 8.11
N LEU A 11 15.88 -0.47 7.59
CA LEU A 11 14.72 0.35 7.28
C LEU A 11 14.41 0.25 5.79
N ALA A 12 13.14 0.27 5.46
CA ALA A 12 12.63 0.33 4.10
C ALA A 12 11.68 1.51 3.97
N PHE A 13 11.68 2.14 2.81
CA PHE A 13 10.67 3.06 2.34
C PHE A 13 10.11 2.49 1.05
N PHE A 14 8.81 2.47 0.88
CA PHE A 14 8.17 1.93 -0.30
C PHE A 14 7.08 2.87 -0.79
N ALA A 15 6.80 2.80 -2.07
CA ALA A 15 5.71 3.51 -2.72
C ALA A 15 5.10 2.53 -3.71
N ASP A 16 3.79 2.34 -3.62
CA ASP A 16 3.06 1.40 -4.42
C ASP A 16 1.98 2.13 -5.21
N ALA A 17 1.74 1.67 -6.43
CA ALA A 17 0.74 2.19 -7.32
C ALA A 17 0.04 1.00 -7.98
N GLY A 18 -1.26 0.88 -7.81
CA GLY A 18 -1.99 -0.26 -8.38
C GLY A 18 -3.50 -0.12 -8.33
N ASN A 19 -4.15 -0.97 -9.10
CA ASN A 19 -5.59 -1.19 -9.03
C ASN A 19 -5.89 -2.63 -9.48
N ILE A 20 -7.10 -3.10 -9.20
CA ILE A 20 -7.58 -4.42 -9.61
C ILE A 20 -8.76 -4.20 -10.55
N TRP A 21 -8.69 -4.83 -11.72
CA TRP A 21 -9.74 -4.78 -12.73
C TRP A 21 -10.29 -6.17 -13.02
N THR A 22 -11.55 -6.23 -13.43
CA THR A 22 -12.17 -7.45 -13.93
C THR A 22 -12.00 -7.57 -15.45
N ILE A 23 -12.04 -8.81 -15.94
CA ILE A 23 -12.06 -9.10 -17.39
C ILE A 23 -13.51 -9.13 -17.91
N ARG A 24 -14.46 -9.46 -17.03
CA ARG A 24 -15.88 -9.57 -17.33
C ARG A 24 -16.64 -8.49 -16.60
N ASP A 25 -17.75 -8.08 -17.20
CA ASP A 25 -18.68 -7.16 -16.57
C ASP A 25 -19.52 -7.90 -15.53
N TYR A 26 -19.70 -7.25 -14.38
CA TYR A 26 -20.48 -7.75 -13.26
C TYR A 26 -21.43 -6.64 -12.80
N GLU A 27 -22.72 -6.94 -12.68
CA GLU A 27 -23.75 -5.94 -12.33
C GLU A 27 -23.48 -5.25 -10.99
N ASN A 28 -22.82 -5.93 -10.06
CA ASN A 28 -22.46 -5.41 -8.73
C ASN A 28 -21.14 -4.61 -8.71
N GLN A 29 -20.43 -4.50 -9.84
CA GLN A 29 -19.15 -3.78 -9.98
C GLN A 29 -19.16 -2.91 -11.25
N PRO A 30 -20.06 -1.90 -11.33
CA PRO A 30 -20.11 -1.02 -12.49
C PRO A 30 -18.75 -0.34 -12.68
N GLN A 31 -18.26 -0.29 -13.93
CA GLN A 31 -16.93 0.21 -14.31
C GLN A 31 -15.74 -0.62 -13.82
N GLY A 32 -15.94 -1.79 -13.21
CA GLY A 32 -14.85 -2.65 -12.73
C GLY A 32 -13.99 -3.29 -13.84
N VAL A 33 -14.51 -3.36 -15.08
CA VAL A 33 -13.80 -3.92 -16.22
C VAL A 33 -12.58 -3.07 -16.58
N PHE A 34 -11.48 -3.70 -17.02
CA PHE A 34 -10.33 -2.94 -17.52
C PHE A 34 -10.67 -2.13 -18.77
N ASP A 35 -10.34 -0.85 -18.78
CA ASP A 35 -10.47 0.02 -19.96
C ASP A 35 -9.31 1.01 -20.06
N VAL A 36 -8.64 0.96 -21.22
CA VAL A 36 -7.47 1.76 -21.58
C VAL A 36 -7.75 3.27 -21.49
N LYS A 37 -9.00 3.73 -21.62
CA LYS A 37 -9.36 5.14 -21.53
C LYS A 37 -9.48 5.66 -20.09
N ARG A 38 -9.55 4.78 -19.09
CA ARG A 38 -9.79 5.19 -17.69
C ARG A 38 -8.81 4.61 -16.67
N PHE A 39 -8.12 3.51 -17.00
CA PHE A 39 -7.23 2.80 -16.05
C PHE A 39 -6.27 3.74 -15.31
N TYR A 40 -5.69 4.73 -15.99
CA TYR A 40 -4.71 5.65 -15.41
C TYR A 40 -5.28 6.54 -14.29
N ARG A 41 -6.60 6.75 -14.26
CA ARG A 41 -7.31 7.52 -13.20
C ARG A 41 -7.72 6.65 -12.02
N GLU A 42 -7.74 5.34 -12.23
CA GLU A 42 -8.22 4.34 -11.28
C GLU A 42 -7.06 3.73 -10.45
N ILE A 43 -5.82 4.17 -10.67
CA ILE A 43 -4.65 3.70 -9.91
C ILE A 43 -4.65 4.35 -8.52
N ALA A 44 -4.73 3.52 -7.48
CA ALA A 44 -4.51 3.95 -6.10
C ALA A 44 -3.01 4.11 -5.83
N LEU A 45 -2.64 5.11 -5.03
CA LEU A 45 -1.26 5.35 -4.62
C LEU A 45 -1.14 5.24 -3.11
N SER A 46 -0.10 4.54 -2.66
CA SER A 46 0.29 4.48 -1.26
C SER A 46 1.79 4.64 -1.12
N SER A 47 2.21 5.04 0.07
CA SER A 47 3.60 5.05 0.49
C SER A 47 3.70 4.44 1.87
N GLY A 48 4.87 3.97 2.25
CA GLY A 48 5.06 3.43 3.57
C GLY A 48 6.51 3.27 3.95
N MET A 49 6.67 2.84 5.19
CA MET A 49 7.96 2.53 5.77
C MET A 49 7.91 1.16 6.44
N GLY A 50 9.02 0.44 6.34
CA GLY A 50 9.21 -0.86 6.94
C GLY A 50 10.41 -0.87 7.86
N LEU A 51 10.32 -1.59 8.96
CA LEU A 51 11.43 -1.94 9.82
C LEU A 51 11.57 -3.45 9.83
N ARG A 52 12.76 -3.91 9.47
CA ARG A 52 13.14 -5.31 9.49
C ARG A 52 14.22 -5.52 10.53
N TRP A 53 14.00 -6.46 11.42
CA TRP A 53 14.97 -6.88 12.43
C TRP A 53 15.34 -8.34 12.22
N ASP A 54 16.61 -8.58 11.92
CA ASP A 54 17.18 -9.89 11.69
C ASP A 54 17.73 -10.49 12.99
N PHE A 55 17.12 -11.57 13.48
CA PHE A 55 17.67 -12.40 14.56
C PHE A 55 18.34 -13.66 13.97
N ASN A 56 19.08 -14.40 14.80
CA ASN A 56 19.78 -15.61 14.36
C ASN A 56 18.85 -16.71 13.81
N TYR A 57 17.61 -16.79 14.30
CA TYR A 57 16.68 -17.89 13.98
C TYR A 57 15.39 -17.43 13.31
N PHE A 58 15.06 -16.13 13.35
CA PHE A 58 13.84 -15.57 12.76
C PHE A 58 14.05 -14.09 12.42
N VAL A 59 13.17 -13.56 11.56
CA VAL A 59 13.14 -12.16 11.17
C VAL A 59 11.81 -11.57 11.58
N LEU A 60 11.85 -10.38 12.19
CA LEU A 60 10.66 -9.59 12.46
C LEU A 60 10.53 -8.48 11.42
N ARG A 61 9.29 -8.21 10.99
CA ARG A 61 8.95 -7.11 10.10
C ARG A 61 7.79 -6.31 10.67
N PHE A 62 7.94 -5.00 10.66
CA PHE A 62 6.91 -4.03 11.00
C PHE A 62 6.78 -3.08 9.83
N ASP A 63 5.63 -3.07 9.19
CA ASP A 63 5.38 -2.24 8.00
C ASP A 63 4.20 -1.30 8.28
N ALA A 64 4.40 -0.01 8.04
CA ALA A 64 3.39 1.03 8.14
C ALA A 64 3.14 1.60 6.75
N GLY A 65 1.93 1.40 6.24
CA GLY A 65 1.45 1.96 4.98
C GLY A 65 0.57 3.19 5.21
N LEU A 66 0.65 4.14 4.30
CA LEU A 66 -0.11 5.38 4.24
C LEU A 66 -0.77 5.48 2.85
N LYS A 67 -2.09 5.62 2.82
CA LYS A 67 -2.82 5.93 1.60
C LYS A 67 -2.57 7.37 1.18
N LEU A 68 -2.22 7.58 -0.10
CA LEU A 68 -1.94 8.90 -0.66
C LEU A 68 -3.04 9.35 -1.62
N TYR A 69 -3.43 8.45 -2.52
CA TYR A 69 -4.45 8.68 -3.53
C TYR A 69 -5.42 7.51 -3.56
N ASP A 70 -6.71 7.79 -3.40
CA ASP A 70 -7.80 6.84 -3.40
C ASP A 70 -8.84 7.21 -4.49
N PRO A 71 -8.89 6.47 -5.61
CA PRO A 71 -9.82 6.73 -6.70
C PRO A 71 -11.27 6.38 -6.36
N GLN A 72 -11.54 5.69 -5.24
CA GLN A 72 -12.89 5.33 -4.83
C GLN A 72 -13.62 6.48 -4.12
N VAL A 73 -12.92 7.57 -3.79
CA VAL A 73 -13.51 8.72 -3.10
C VAL A 73 -14.43 9.49 -4.04
N GLU A 74 -15.73 9.44 -3.76
CA GLU A 74 -16.77 10.10 -4.57
C GLU A 74 -16.81 11.63 -4.41
N ASN A 75 -16.16 12.18 -3.37
CA ASN A 75 -16.19 13.60 -3.03
C ASN A 75 -15.32 14.49 -3.96
N GLY A 76 -14.86 13.96 -5.10
CA GLY A 76 -14.04 14.68 -6.08
C GLY A 76 -12.63 15.06 -5.57
N ARG A 77 -12.20 14.52 -4.43
CA ARG A 77 -10.89 14.77 -3.81
C ARG A 77 -10.16 13.44 -3.60
N PRO A 78 -9.57 12.82 -4.64
CA PRO A 78 -8.93 11.51 -4.50
C PRO A 78 -7.61 11.56 -3.72
N TRP A 79 -6.99 12.74 -3.56
CA TRP A 79 -5.84 12.93 -2.67
C TRP A 79 -6.27 12.96 -1.21
N VAL A 80 -6.31 11.79 -0.58
CA VAL A 80 -6.86 11.58 0.76
C VAL A 80 -6.04 12.20 1.89
N ILE A 81 -4.78 12.53 1.60
CA ILE A 81 -3.84 13.10 2.57
C ILE A 81 -4.36 14.44 3.08
N GLY A 82 -4.56 14.54 4.39
CA GLY A 82 -4.88 15.80 5.06
C GLY A 82 -6.35 16.06 5.35
N TYR A 83 -7.28 15.17 4.93
CA TYR A 83 -8.68 15.27 5.35
C TYR A 83 -9.29 13.96 5.85
N GLN A 84 -8.78 12.79 5.45
CA GLN A 84 -9.20 11.53 6.04
C GLN A 84 -8.58 11.34 7.44
N SER A 85 -9.27 10.58 8.28
CA SER A 85 -8.79 10.27 9.62
C SER A 85 -7.52 9.38 9.56
N PRO A 86 -6.60 9.45 10.54
CA PRO A 86 -5.42 8.60 10.56
C PRO A 86 -5.75 7.10 10.49
N HIS A 87 -6.90 6.69 11.02
CA HIS A 87 -7.35 5.29 10.99
C HIS A 87 -7.74 4.81 9.58
N GLU A 88 -8.24 5.69 8.71
CA GLU A 88 -8.56 5.36 7.32
C GLU A 88 -7.31 5.34 6.42
N LEU A 89 -6.33 6.17 6.79
CA LEU A 89 -5.11 6.42 6.03
C LEU A 89 -3.99 5.42 6.34
N LEU A 90 -3.88 4.99 7.60
CA LEU A 90 -2.77 4.17 8.08
C LEU A 90 -3.14 2.68 8.14
N ALA A 91 -2.25 1.83 7.65
CA ALA A 91 -2.32 0.39 7.79
C ALA A 91 -1.02 -0.13 8.40
N PHE A 92 -1.12 -0.90 9.48
CA PHE A 92 0.03 -1.51 10.13
C PHE A 92 0.03 -3.02 9.91
N HIS A 93 1.18 -3.55 9.53
CA HIS A 93 1.40 -4.96 9.35
C HIS A 93 2.57 -5.43 10.20
N PHE A 94 2.44 -6.64 10.72
CA PHE A 94 3.47 -7.31 11.49
C PHE A 94 3.65 -8.72 10.94
N ALA A 95 4.90 -9.12 10.75
CA ALA A 95 5.22 -10.46 10.26
C ALA A 95 6.44 -11.05 10.96
N ILE A 96 6.40 -12.38 11.13
CA ILE A 96 7.49 -13.21 11.65
C ILE A 96 7.81 -14.24 10.57
N GLY A 97 9.09 -14.37 10.21
CA GLY A 97 9.53 -15.35 9.22
C GLY A 97 10.83 -16.05 9.61
N TYR A 98 11.11 -17.19 8.98
CA TYR A 98 12.42 -17.84 9.07
C TYR A 98 13.37 -17.24 8.03
N PRO A 99 14.66 -17.04 8.38
CA PRO A 99 15.69 -16.71 7.39
C PRO A 99 15.91 -17.95 6.51
N PHE A 100 15.57 -17.85 5.23
CA PHE A 100 16.01 -18.80 4.21
C PHE A 100 17.24 -18.25 3.48
#